data_AF-A0A238VEJ3-F1
#
_entry.id   AF-A0A238VEJ3-F1
#
_cell.length_a   1.000
_cell.length_b   1.000
_cell.length_c   1.000
_cell.angle_alpha   90.00
_cell.angle_beta   90.00
_cell.angle_gamma   90.00
#
_symmetry.space_group_name_H-M   'P 1'
#
loop_
_entity.id
_entity.type
_entity.pdbx_description
1 polymer ?
#
loop_
_entity_poly.entity_id
_entity_poly.type
_entity_poly.pdbx_seq_one_letter_code
_entity_poly.pdbx_strand_id
1 'polypeptide(L)'
;MKRKPLKRGKPLARKARGPRQTPPKPSKSPDMPLWVRHAVYARSGDRCEVGATAECRLRAGWFDNVTGRSIHHRRPRRMGGTRAVDIHDPANLLAVCGNGTRGCHGWIERNRVAAMEQGWLLGSGADPVSRACTLRDGRTVLLRVDGYVVLFGADGRAA
;
A
#
# COMPACT_ATOMS: atom_id res chain seq x y z
N MET A 1 -28.17 -13.26 68.85
CA MET A 1 -26.76 -13.75 68.74
C MET A 1 -25.94 -12.74 67.94
N LYS A 2 -24.94 -12.08 68.56
CA LYS A 2 -24.11 -11.05 67.90
C LYS A 2 -22.96 -11.73 67.11
N ARG A 3 -22.89 -11.52 65.79
CA ARG A 3 -21.80 -12.04 64.94
C ARG A 3 -20.51 -11.25 65.24
N LYS A 4 -19.39 -11.96 65.52
CA LYS A 4 -18.07 -11.33 65.70
C LYS A 4 -17.54 -10.81 64.35
N PRO A 5 -16.90 -9.62 64.32
CA PRO A 5 -16.32 -9.10 63.08
C PRO A 5 -15.08 -9.90 62.67
N LEU A 6 -14.93 -10.13 61.37
CA LEU A 6 -13.79 -10.81 60.77
C LEU A 6 -12.54 -9.91 60.83
N LYS A 7 -11.40 -10.49 61.25
CA LYS A 7 -10.10 -9.80 61.28
C LYS A 7 -9.57 -9.64 59.85
N ARG A 8 -9.19 -8.42 59.46
CA ARG A 8 -8.50 -8.16 58.19
C ARG A 8 -7.13 -8.87 58.18
N GLY A 9 -6.91 -9.74 57.19
CA GLY A 9 -5.60 -10.36 56.94
C GLY A 9 -4.57 -9.33 56.48
N LYS A 10 -3.28 -9.60 56.73
CA LYS A 10 -2.16 -8.73 56.33
C LYS A 10 -2.16 -8.52 54.80
N PRO A 11 -1.86 -7.30 54.31
CA PRO A 11 -1.77 -7.06 52.88
C PRO A 11 -0.61 -7.88 52.28
N LEU A 12 -0.86 -8.50 51.13
CA LEU A 12 0.17 -9.21 50.38
C LEU A 12 1.23 -8.21 49.90
N ALA A 13 2.50 -8.52 50.16
CA ALA A 13 3.62 -7.71 49.69
C ALA A 13 3.61 -7.67 48.15
N ARG A 14 3.55 -6.47 47.57
CA ARG A 14 3.70 -6.28 46.12
C ARG A 14 5.14 -6.57 45.73
N LYS A 15 5.38 -7.67 45.00
CA LYS A 15 6.68 -7.89 44.33
C LYS A 15 6.91 -6.77 43.30
N ALA A 16 8.10 -6.19 43.30
CA ALA A 16 8.54 -5.26 42.25
C ALA A 16 8.42 -5.97 40.89
N ARG A 17 7.72 -5.35 39.93
CA ARG A 17 7.74 -5.84 38.54
C ARG A 17 9.17 -5.64 38.04
N GLY A 18 9.81 -6.72 37.61
CA GLY A 18 11.09 -6.65 36.92
C GLY A 18 11.00 -5.73 35.69
N PRO A 19 12.13 -5.28 35.15
CA PRO A 19 12.15 -4.42 33.97
C PRO A 19 11.32 -5.06 32.85
N ARG A 20 10.38 -4.29 32.29
CA ARG A 20 9.59 -4.72 31.14
C ARG A 20 10.55 -4.93 29.98
N GLN A 21 10.86 -6.19 29.67
CA GLN A 21 11.56 -6.53 28.44
C GLN A 21 10.67 -6.11 27.27
N THR A 22 11.17 -5.21 26.42
CA THR A 22 10.50 -4.87 25.18
C THR A 22 10.62 -6.09 24.25
N PRO A 23 9.50 -6.58 23.67
CA PRO A 23 9.59 -7.64 22.69
C PRO A 23 10.47 -7.16 21.51
N PRO A 24 11.27 -8.06 20.90
CA PRO A 24 12.07 -7.71 19.74
C PRO A 24 11.15 -7.13 18.65
N LYS A 25 11.61 -6.06 17.99
CA LYS A 25 10.87 -5.47 16.88
C LYS A 25 10.63 -6.57 15.82
N PRO A 26 9.40 -6.71 15.30
CA PRO A 26 9.15 -7.55 14.13
C PRO A 26 10.19 -7.32 13.03
N SER A 27 10.69 -8.38 12.41
CA SER A 27 11.41 -8.25 11.15
C SER A 27 10.50 -7.52 10.16
N LYS A 28 11.06 -6.49 9.50
CA LYS A 28 10.37 -5.75 8.43
C LYS A 28 9.98 -6.75 7.33
N SER A 29 8.94 -6.45 6.55
CA SER A 29 8.73 -7.14 5.27
C SER A 29 10.05 -7.14 4.49
N PRO A 30 10.44 -8.23 3.82
CA PRO A 30 11.60 -8.23 2.96
C PRO A 30 11.49 -7.10 1.93
N ASP A 31 12.63 -6.57 1.49
CA ASP A 31 12.62 -5.58 0.41
C ASP A 31 11.94 -6.14 -0.83
N MET A 32 11.39 -5.25 -1.66
CA MET A 32 10.71 -5.65 -2.89
C MET A 32 11.67 -6.43 -3.79
N PRO A 33 11.35 -7.67 -4.19
CA PRO A 33 12.21 -8.44 -5.09
C PRO A 33 12.47 -7.69 -6.40
N LEU A 34 13.66 -7.84 -6.96
CA LEU A 34 14.05 -7.13 -8.20
C LEU A 34 13.12 -7.49 -9.38
N TRP A 35 12.71 -8.75 -9.50
CA TRP A 35 11.80 -9.19 -10.56
C TRP A 35 10.45 -8.46 -10.51
N VAL A 36 9.93 -8.18 -9.32
CA VAL A 36 8.68 -7.42 -9.14
C VAL A 36 8.84 -6.01 -9.70
N ARG A 37 9.95 -5.34 -9.36
CA ARG A 37 10.25 -4.01 -9.89
C ARG A 37 10.31 -4.04 -11.42
N HIS A 38 11.02 -5.02 -11.98
CA HIS A 38 11.14 -5.18 -13.43
C HIS A 38 9.79 -5.43 -14.08
N ALA A 39 8.95 -6.31 -13.53
CA ALA A 39 7.62 -6.58 -14.06
C ALA A 39 6.73 -5.33 -14.10
N VAL A 40 6.73 -4.54 -13.02
CA VAL A 40 5.95 -3.30 -12.91
C VAL A 40 6.43 -2.24 -13.91
N TYR A 41 7.73 -2.03 -14.05
CA TYR A 41 8.28 -1.05 -15.00
C TYR A 41 8.16 -1.50 -16.47
N ALA A 42 8.34 -2.78 -16.75
CA ALA A 42 8.14 -3.35 -18.09
C ALA A 42 6.68 -3.23 -18.52
N ARG A 43 5.72 -3.59 -17.64
CA ARG A 43 4.28 -3.36 -17.86
C ARG A 43 3.99 -1.90 -18.20
N SER A 44 4.60 -0.98 -17.45
CA SER A 44 4.33 0.44 -17.61
C SER A 44 5.03 1.07 -18.82
N GLY A 45 5.88 0.32 -19.53
CA GLY A 45 6.71 0.81 -20.62
C GLY A 45 7.63 1.96 -20.17
N ASP A 46 8.13 1.89 -18.93
CA ASP A 46 8.90 2.96 -18.27
C ASP A 46 8.18 4.33 -18.24
N ARG A 47 6.84 4.29 -18.20
CA ARG A 47 5.99 5.47 -18.00
C ARG A 47 5.20 5.35 -16.71
N CYS A 48 4.75 6.50 -16.21
CA CYS A 48 3.84 6.56 -15.09
C CYS A 48 2.44 6.06 -15.50
N GLU A 49 1.92 5.06 -14.78
CA GLU A 49 0.65 4.39 -15.07
C GLU A 49 -0.57 5.26 -14.74
N VAL A 50 -0.41 6.34 -13.98
CA VAL A 50 -1.52 7.11 -13.40
C VAL A 50 -1.81 8.41 -14.17
N GLY A 51 -0.79 9.21 -14.47
CA GLY A 51 -0.97 10.47 -15.21
C GLY A 51 -1.89 11.49 -14.54
N ALA A 52 -1.92 11.56 -13.20
CA ALA A 52 -2.82 12.43 -12.44
C ALA A 52 -2.49 13.93 -12.54
N THR A 53 -1.24 14.31 -12.80
CA THR A 53 -0.83 15.72 -12.88
C THR A 53 -0.69 16.19 -14.33
N ALA A 54 -0.99 17.47 -14.59
CA ALA A 54 -0.82 18.07 -15.91
C ALA A 54 0.63 17.96 -16.43
N GLU A 55 1.60 18.25 -15.56
CA GLU A 55 3.03 18.09 -15.87
C GLU A 55 3.38 16.68 -16.33
N CYS A 56 2.81 15.66 -15.67
CA CYS A 56 3.02 14.28 -16.03
C CYS A 56 2.39 13.91 -17.38
N ARG A 57 1.25 14.53 -17.74
CA ARG A 57 0.60 14.35 -19.05
C ARG A 57 1.39 15.03 -20.17
N LEU A 58 1.89 16.24 -19.93
CA LEU A 58 2.71 17.00 -20.88
C LEU A 58 4.01 16.26 -21.23
N ARG A 59 4.61 15.54 -20.27
CA ARG A 59 5.79 14.70 -20.52
C ARG A 59 5.46 13.29 -21.04
N ALA A 60 4.24 13.04 -21.51
CA ALA A 60 3.76 11.73 -21.93
C ALA A 60 3.97 10.59 -20.89
N GLY A 61 4.23 10.95 -19.63
CA GLY A 61 4.45 10.01 -18.53
C GLY A 61 5.85 9.47 -18.37
N TRP A 62 6.80 9.90 -19.18
CA TRP A 62 8.18 9.44 -19.07
C TRP A 62 8.75 9.73 -17.69
N PHE A 63 9.50 8.76 -17.17
CA PHE A 63 10.35 8.97 -16.01
C PHE A 63 11.64 9.65 -16.45
N ASP A 64 11.94 10.81 -15.88
CA ASP A 64 13.22 11.50 -16.05
C ASP A 64 13.88 11.82 -14.69
N ASN A 65 15.07 12.41 -14.73
CA ASN A 65 15.82 12.78 -13.53
C ASN A 65 15.13 13.91 -12.72
N VAL A 66 14.18 14.63 -13.31
CA VAL A 66 13.46 15.74 -12.68
C VAL A 66 12.26 15.22 -11.90
N THR A 67 11.42 14.40 -12.53
CA THR A 67 10.24 13.82 -11.89
C THR A 67 10.60 12.65 -11.01
N GLY A 68 11.65 11.89 -11.34
CA GLY A 68 11.95 10.60 -10.74
C GLY A 68 10.87 9.54 -11.01
N ARG A 69 11.15 8.33 -10.52
CA ARG A 69 10.23 7.19 -10.57
C ARG A 69 10.10 6.55 -9.20
N SER A 70 8.90 6.09 -8.88
CA SER A 70 8.64 5.31 -7.67
C SER A 70 7.58 4.25 -7.93
N ILE A 71 7.57 3.23 -7.07
CA ILE A 71 6.51 2.22 -7.05
C ILE A 71 5.58 2.54 -5.89
N HIS A 72 4.34 2.88 -6.25
CA HIS A 72 3.27 3.14 -5.30
C HIS A 72 2.54 1.85 -4.95
N HIS A 73 2.20 1.68 -3.67
CA HIS A 73 1.38 0.56 -3.22
C HIS A 73 -0.07 1.02 -3.17
N ARG A 74 -0.93 0.37 -3.95
CA ARG A 74 -2.37 0.62 -3.96
C ARG A 74 -2.96 0.34 -2.59
N ARG A 75 -2.66 -0.84 -2.03
CA ARG A 75 -2.94 -1.18 -0.63
C ARG A 75 -1.70 -0.86 0.22
N PRO A 76 -1.78 0.15 1.11
CA PRO A 76 -0.62 0.64 1.84
C PRO A 76 -0.08 -0.39 2.84
N ARG A 77 1.22 -0.32 3.11
CA ARG A 77 1.92 -1.24 4.04
C ARG A 77 1.56 -1.07 5.52
N ARG A 78 0.77 -0.04 5.85
CA ARG A 78 0.50 0.46 7.21
C ARG A 78 1.78 0.90 7.94
N MET A 79 1.60 1.61 9.04
CA MET A 79 2.70 2.05 9.90
C MET A 79 3.32 0.84 10.61
N GLY A 80 4.65 0.70 10.54
CA GLY A 80 5.38 -0.45 11.11
C GLY A 80 5.67 -1.59 10.14
N GLY A 81 5.24 -1.45 8.88
CA GLY A 81 5.37 -2.51 7.87
C GLY A 81 4.27 -3.57 8.00
N THR A 82 4.22 -4.49 7.04
CA THR A 82 3.21 -5.56 7.01
C THR A 82 3.87 -6.91 6.79
N ARG A 83 3.29 -7.98 7.33
CA ARG A 83 3.74 -9.35 7.05
C ARG A 83 2.99 -9.99 5.88
N ALA A 84 2.07 -9.24 5.27
CA ALA A 84 1.27 -9.72 4.15
C ALA A 84 2.20 -10.04 2.97
N VAL A 85 2.20 -11.31 2.55
CA VAL A 85 3.09 -11.83 1.49
C VAL A 85 2.80 -11.17 0.15
N ASP A 86 1.54 -10.83 -0.08
CA ASP A 86 0.99 -10.18 -1.28
C ASP A 86 1.25 -8.66 -1.32
N ILE A 87 1.93 -8.08 -0.30
CA ILE A 87 2.15 -6.62 -0.29
C ILE A 87 3.00 -6.15 -1.48
N HIS A 88 3.88 -7.01 -1.96
CA HIS A 88 4.77 -6.77 -3.08
C HIS A 88 4.26 -7.35 -4.40
N ASP A 89 3.04 -7.88 -4.45
CA ASP A 89 2.53 -8.43 -5.69
C ASP A 89 2.37 -7.32 -6.73
N PRO A 90 2.77 -7.54 -8.00
CA PRO A 90 2.59 -6.55 -9.07
C PRO A 90 1.16 -6.03 -9.21
N ALA A 91 0.15 -6.80 -8.78
CA ALA A 91 -1.26 -6.40 -8.70
C ALA A 91 -1.53 -5.24 -7.73
N ASN A 92 -0.70 -5.12 -6.69
CA ASN A 92 -0.77 -4.08 -5.66
C ASN A 92 0.08 -2.85 -5.99
N LEU A 93 0.79 -2.85 -7.11
CA LEU A 93 1.85 -1.88 -7.39
C LEU A 93 1.55 -1.07 -8.65
N LEU A 94 1.80 0.22 -8.57
CA LEU A 94 1.73 1.14 -9.70
C LEU A 94 3.08 1.85 -9.90
N ALA A 95 3.55 1.90 -11.15
CA ALA A 95 4.69 2.74 -11.53
C ALA A 95 4.23 4.20 -11.63
N VAL A 96 4.77 5.09 -10.80
CA VAL A 96 4.34 6.50 -10.76
C VAL A 96 5.53 7.45 -10.73
N CYS A 97 5.35 8.64 -11.29
CA CYS A 97 6.36 9.69 -11.24
C CYS A 97 6.29 10.43 -9.90
N GLY A 98 7.42 11.04 -9.51
CA GLY A 98 7.53 11.72 -8.24
C GLY A 98 7.80 10.78 -7.06
N ASN A 99 7.52 11.31 -5.88
CA ASN A 99 7.68 10.64 -4.59
C ASN A 99 6.44 10.96 -3.74
N GLY A 100 6.34 10.43 -2.51
CA GLY A 100 5.17 10.64 -1.65
C GLY A 100 4.76 12.10 -1.40
N THR A 101 5.55 13.10 -1.82
CA THR A 101 5.21 14.53 -1.73
C THR A 101 5.10 15.24 -3.08
N ARG A 102 5.71 14.75 -4.16
CA ARG A 102 5.74 15.41 -5.49
C ARG A 102 5.24 14.48 -6.62
N GLY A 103 4.89 15.04 -7.78
CA GLY A 103 4.43 14.27 -8.94
C GLY A 103 3.10 13.54 -8.72
N CYS A 104 2.85 12.49 -9.51
CA CYS A 104 1.63 11.69 -9.40
C CYS A 104 1.55 10.92 -8.08
N HIS A 105 2.70 10.48 -7.55
CA HIS A 105 2.74 9.83 -6.25
C HIS A 105 2.26 10.78 -5.14
N GLY A 106 2.81 11.99 -5.06
CA GLY A 106 2.35 12.99 -4.09
C GLY A 106 0.90 13.44 -4.32
N TRP A 107 0.43 13.44 -5.57
CA TRP A 107 -0.96 13.72 -5.88
C TRP A 107 -1.90 12.67 -5.25
N ILE A 108 -1.57 11.37 -5.37
CA ILE A 108 -2.36 10.28 -4.76
C ILE A 108 -2.45 10.44 -3.24
N GLU A 109 -1.33 10.76 -2.58
CA GLU A 109 -1.30 10.93 -1.12
C GLU A 109 -2.19 12.09 -0.64
N ARG A 110 -2.31 13.17 -1.43
CA ARG A 110 -3.15 14.33 -1.11
C ARG A 110 -4.61 14.17 -1.52
N ASN A 111 -4.89 13.42 -2.59
CA ASN A 111 -6.22 13.29 -3.20
C ASN A 111 -6.76 11.87 -3.03
N ARG A 112 -6.79 11.40 -1.78
CA ARG A 112 -7.06 9.98 -1.47
C ARG A 112 -8.42 9.50 -1.95
N VAL A 113 -9.46 10.33 -1.88
CA VAL A 113 -10.82 9.97 -2.34
C VAL A 113 -10.81 9.70 -3.84
N ALA A 114 -10.34 10.65 -4.64
CA ALA A 114 -10.21 10.48 -6.09
C ALA A 114 -9.27 9.32 -6.45
N ALA A 115 -8.18 9.12 -5.70
CA ALA A 115 -7.30 7.98 -5.89
C ALA A 115 -7.97 6.63 -5.60
N MET A 116 -8.91 6.57 -4.65
CA MET A 116 -9.71 5.38 -4.38
C MET A 116 -10.73 5.11 -5.49
N GLU A 117 -11.40 6.15 -5.99
CA GLU A 117 -12.35 6.05 -7.11
C GLU A 117 -11.66 5.49 -8.37
N GLN A 118 -10.43 5.95 -8.64
CA GLN A 118 -9.63 5.48 -9.77
C GLN A 118 -8.93 4.14 -9.52
N GLY A 119 -9.08 3.56 -8.32
CA GLY A 119 -8.43 2.31 -7.92
C GLY A 119 -6.91 2.42 -7.74
N TRP A 120 -6.33 3.63 -7.71
CA TRP A 120 -4.91 3.87 -7.44
C TRP A 120 -4.55 3.68 -5.98
N LEU A 121 -5.55 3.81 -5.10
CA LEU A 121 -5.44 3.62 -3.67
C LEU A 121 -6.56 2.69 -3.20
N LEU A 122 -6.26 1.79 -2.26
CA LEU A 122 -7.19 0.79 -1.77
C LEU A 122 -7.31 0.84 -0.25
N GLY A 123 -8.50 0.48 0.23
CA GLY A 123 -8.75 0.24 1.65
C GLY A 123 -7.90 -0.92 2.18
N SER A 124 -7.64 -0.90 3.50
CA SER A 124 -6.67 -1.81 4.12
C SER A 124 -7.04 -3.30 4.12
N GLY A 125 -8.31 -3.63 3.84
CA GLY A 125 -8.82 -5.00 3.70
C GLY A 125 -9.24 -5.35 2.27
N ALA A 126 -8.98 -4.47 1.30
CA ALA A 126 -9.23 -4.77 -0.10
C ALA A 126 -8.19 -5.75 -0.64
N ASP A 127 -8.61 -6.61 -1.56
CA ASP A 127 -7.72 -7.42 -2.37
C ASP A 127 -7.35 -6.66 -3.65
N PRO A 128 -6.06 -6.36 -3.91
CA PRO A 128 -5.65 -5.65 -5.11
C PRO A 128 -5.96 -6.36 -6.43
N VAL A 129 -6.00 -7.70 -6.44
CA VAL A 129 -6.22 -8.50 -7.66
C VAL A 129 -7.65 -8.36 -8.18
N SER A 130 -8.62 -8.23 -7.27
CA SER A 130 -10.05 -8.05 -7.59
C SER A 130 -10.46 -6.59 -7.78
N ARG A 131 -9.53 -5.62 -7.68
CA ARG A 131 -9.84 -4.20 -7.78
C ARG A 131 -9.24 -3.63 -9.06
N ALA A 132 -10.12 -3.15 -9.95
CA ALA A 132 -9.70 -2.46 -11.14
C ALA A 132 -9.04 -1.10 -10.82
N CYS A 133 -8.22 -0.61 -11.74
CA CYS A 133 -7.71 0.76 -11.71
C CYS A 133 -7.67 1.36 -13.11
N THR A 134 -7.81 2.68 -13.19
CA THR A 134 -7.77 3.43 -14.45
C THR A 134 -6.35 3.83 -14.77
N LEU A 135 -5.80 3.41 -15.91
CA LEU A 135 -4.49 3.81 -16.36
C LEU A 135 -4.53 5.20 -17.01
N ARG A 136 -3.35 5.81 -17.20
CA ARG A 136 -3.15 7.12 -17.83
C ARG A 136 -3.91 7.28 -19.15
N ASP A 137 -3.93 6.22 -19.95
CA ASP A 137 -4.54 6.21 -21.28
C ASP A 137 -6.07 6.05 -21.24
N GLY A 138 -6.66 6.06 -20.05
CA GLY A 138 -8.11 5.96 -19.83
C GLY A 138 -8.61 4.52 -19.74
N ARG A 139 -7.77 3.51 -19.97
CA ARG A 139 -8.19 2.10 -19.84
C ARG A 139 -8.38 1.73 -18.38
N THR A 140 -9.51 1.11 -18.07
CA THR A 140 -9.73 0.45 -16.77
C THR A 140 -9.25 -0.99 -16.86
N VAL A 141 -8.38 -1.40 -15.94
CA VAL A 141 -7.71 -2.71 -15.99
C VAL A 141 -7.68 -3.39 -14.63
N LEU A 142 -7.58 -4.72 -14.64
CA LEU A 142 -7.12 -5.50 -13.50
C LEU A 142 -5.62 -5.74 -13.61
N LEU A 143 -4.89 -5.44 -12.53
CA LEU A 143 -3.47 -5.74 -12.44
C LEU A 143 -3.28 -7.16 -11.91
N ARG A 144 -2.43 -7.94 -12.56
CA ARG A 144 -2.20 -9.36 -12.23
C ARG A 144 -0.89 -9.56 -11.48
N VAL A 145 -0.81 -10.68 -10.75
CA VAL A 145 0.36 -11.04 -9.92
C VAL A 145 1.59 -11.40 -10.75
N ASP A 146 1.39 -11.78 -12.01
CA ASP A 146 2.45 -12.06 -12.99
C ASP A 146 3.02 -10.79 -13.65
N GLY A 147 2.43 -9.62 -13.36
CA GLY A 147 2.85 -8.35 -13.93
C GLY A 147 2.01 -7.89 -15.12
N TYR A 148 1.14 -8.72 -15.69
CA TYR A 148 0.30 -8.32 -16.82
C TYR A 148 -0.92 -7.51 -16.40
N VAL A 149 -1.59 -6.90 -17.39
CA VAL A 149 -2.89 -6.23 -17.23
C VAL A 149 -3.94 -6.96 -18.05
N VAL A 150 -5.17 -7.01 -17.52
CA VAL A 150 -6.34 -7.47 -18.25
C VAL A 150 -7.33 -6.32 -18.33
N LEU A 151 -7.92 -6.08 -19.51
CA LEU A 151 -8.93 -5.05 -19.66
C LEU A 151 -10.14 -5.38 -18.80
N PHE A 152 -10.65 -4.40 -18.08
CA PHE A 152 -11.85 -4.53 -17.28
C PHE A 152 -13.01 -3.86 -18.02
N GLY A 153 -13.95 -4.67 -18.47
CA GLY A 153 -15.10 -4.25 -19.27
C GLY A 153 -16.10 -3.39 -18.49
N ALA A 154 -16.89 -2.61 -19.22
CA ALA A 154 -17.98 -1.81 -18.67
C ALA A 154 -19.11 -2.66 -18.04
N ASP A 155 -19.19 -3.94 -18.40
CA ASP A 155 -20.09 -4.96 -17.85
C ASP A 155 -19.61 -5.57 -16.51
N GLY A 156 -18.45 -5.10 -16.01
CA GLY A 156 -17.89 -5.55 -14.74
C GLY A 156 -17.12 -6.88 -14.82
N ARG A 157 -16.77 -7.35 -16.03
CA ARG A 157 -15.99 -8.58 -16.23
C ARG A 157 -14.62 -8.28 -16.82
N ALA A 158 -13.65 -9.13 -16.49
CA ALA A 158 -12.36 -9.13 -17.18
C ALA A 158 -12.59 -9.64 -18.61
N ALA A 159 -12.17 -8.85 -19.60
CA ALA A 159 -12.30 -9.18 -21.02
C ALA A 159 -11.19 -10.14 -21.48
#